data_AF-A0A7V2IB84-F1
#
_entry.id   AF-A0A7V2IB84-F1
#
_cell.length_a   1.000
_cell.length_b   1.000
_cell.length_c   1.000
_cell.angle_alpha   90.00
_cell.angle_beta   90.00
_cell.angle_gamma   90.00
#
_symmetry.space_group_name_H-M   'P 1'
#
loop_
_entity.id
_entity.type
_entity.pdbx_description
1 polymer ?
#
loop_
_entity_poly.entity_id
_entity_poly.type
_entity_poly.pdbx_seq_one_letter_code
_entity_poly.pdbx_strand_id
1 'polypeptide(L)'
;MTATPPIELARRLARLSAALAAAAAAGDLDDVERLLAARAAALAERAAATPPGPAEAAELAGLGRAIEDADRRTRASLEAVVANLRGELARLGLGARAARAYLAADPVAPGWIDRRD
;
A
#
# COMPACT_ATOMS: atom_id res chain seq x y z
N MET A 1 25.94 -21.70 6.45
CA MET A 1 24.60 -21.33 5.92
C MET A 1 24.11 -22.46 5.04
N THR A 2 23.11 -23.20 5.48
CA THR A 2 22.45 -24.24 4.69
C THR A 2 21.52 -23.58 3.67
N ALA A 3 21.58 -23.99 2.40
CA ALA A 3 20.71 -23.45 1.35
C ALA A 3 19.25 -23.88 1.57
N THR A 4 18.31 -22.95 1.43
CA THR A 4 16.87 -23.22 1.57
C THR A 4 16.40 -24.01 0.34
N PRO A 5 15.60 -25.08 0.50
CA PRO A 5 14.99 -25.77 -0.64
C PRO A 5 14.15 -24.79 -1.48
N PRO A 6 14.22 -24.84 -2.82
CA PRO A 6 13.48 -23.93 -3.71
C PRO A 6 11.97 -23.88 -3.39
N ILE A 7 11.37 -25.04 -3.10
CA ILE A 7 9.95 -25.14 -2.79
C ILE A 7 9.56 -24.43 -1.49
N GLU A 8 10.40 -24.52 -0.46
CA GLU A 8 10.13 -23.85 0.83
C GLU A 8 10.28 -22.34 0.70
N LEU A 9 11.27 -21.88 -0.06
CA LEU A 9 11.42 -20.46 -0.37
C LEU A 9 10.22 -19.93 -1.16
N ALA A 10 9.78 -20.66 -2.19
CA ALA A 10 8.62 -20.29 -2.99
C ALA A 10 7.32 -20.25 -2.17
N ARG A 11 7.08 -21.24 -1.30
CA ARG A 11 5.93 -21.26 -0.38
C ARG A 11 5.96 -20.07 0.57
N ARG A 12 7.13 -19.76 1.13
CA ARG A 12 7.29 -18.59 2.01
C ARG A 12 7.02 -17.28 1.27
N LEU A 13 7.56 -17.13 0.06
CA LEU A 13 7.29 -15.96 -0.78
C LEU A 13 5.80 -15.83 -1.11
N ALA A 14 5.12 -16.93 -1.45
CA ALA A 14 3.69 -16.92 -1.70
C ALA A 14 2.87 -16.47 -0.47
N ARG A 15 3.23 -16.96 0.73
CA ARG A 15 2.60 -16.51 1.98
C ARG A 15 2.83 -15.02 2.25
N LEU A 16 4.07 -14.55 2.06
CA LEU A 16 4.41 -13.12 2.25
C LEU A 16 3.69 -12.22 1.25
N SER A 17 3.63 -12.62 -0.02
CA SER A 17 2.88 -11.88 -1.05
C SER A 17 1.38 -11.86 -0.76
N ALA A 18 0.79 -12.96 -0.29
CA ALA A 18 -0.62 -13.01 0.10
C ALA A 18 -0.93 -12.10 1.30
N ALA A 19 -0.08 -12.12 2.34
CA ALA A 19 -0.20 -11.24 3.49
C ALA A 19 -0.05 -9.77 3.10
N LEU A 20 0.92 -9.46 2.22
CA LEU A 20 1.13 -8.11 1.70
C LEU A 20 -0.09 -7.59 0.94
N ALA A 21 -0.70 -8.43 0.11
CA ALA A 21 -1.93 -8.06 -0.60
C ALA A 21 -3.09 -7.80 0.37
N ALA A 22 -3.19 -8.55 1.47
CA ALA A 22 -4.21 -8.32 2.50
C ALA A 22 -3.98 -7.02 3.28
N ALA A 23 -2.74 -6.76 3.72
CA ALA A 23 -2.37 -5.52 4.40
C ALA A 23 -2.60 -4.28 3.52
N ALA A 24 -2.22 -4.36 2.24
CA ALA A 24 -2.45 -3.28 1.28
C ALA A 24 -3.95 -3.03 1.04
N ALA A 25 -4.76 -4.09 0.97
CA ALA A 25 -6.21 -3.96 0.85
C ALA A 25 -6.87 -3.36 2.11
N ALA A 26 -6.30 -3.63 3.28
CA ALA A 26 -6.74 -3.04 4.55
C ALA A 26 -6.26 -1.59 4.75
N GLY A 27 -5.30 -1.12 3.94
CA GLY A 27 -4.67 0.19 4.11
C GLY A 27 -3.70 0.27 5.28
N ASP A 28 -3.27 -0.86 5.84
CA ASP A 28 -2.27 -0.93 6.93
C ASP A 28 -0.86 -0.78 6.35
N LEU A 29 -0.43 0.48 6.20
CA LEU A 29 0.84 0.80 5.55
C LEU A 29 2.06 0.37 6.37
N ASP A 30 1.97 0.35 7.70
CA ASP A 30 3.05 -0.12 8.56
C ASP A 30 3.30 -1.62 8.38
N ASP A 31 2.22 -2.41 8.26
CA ASP A 31 2.34 -3.84 7.97
C ASP A 31 2.82 -4.08 6.53
N VAL A 32 2.37 -3.27 5.57
CA VAL A 32 2.89 -3.31 4.19
C VAL A 32 4.40 -3.11 4.15
N GLU A 33 4.94 -2.11 4.84
CA GLU A 33 6.39 -1.86 4.90
C GLU A 33 7.16 -3.02 5.53
N ARG A 34 6.67 -3.52 6.67
CA ARG A 34 7.25 -4.68 7.36
C ARG A 34 7.27 -5.92 6.47
N LEU A 35 6.17 -6.22 5.79
CA LEU A 35 6.03 -7.37 4.90
C LEU A 35 6.89 -7.24 3.65
N LEU A 36 7.04 -6.04 3.09
CA LEU A 36 7.98 -5.76 2.00
C LEU A 36 9.43 -6.04 2.41
N ALA A 37 9.84 -5.60 3.59
CA ALA A 37 11.16 -5.89 4.12
C ALA A 37 11.40 -7.40 4.30
N ALA A 38 10.43 -8.11 4.89
CA ALA A 38 10.50 -9.56 5.05
C ALA A 38 10.54 -10.32 3.70
N ARG A 39 9.79 -9.84 2.70
CA ARG A 39 9.80 -10.38 1.33
C ARG A 39 11.12 -10.12 0.63
N ALA A 40 11.70 -8.93 0.76
CA ALA A 40 13.02 -8.60 0.22
C ALA A 40 14.11 -9.49 0.83
N ALA A 41 14.06 -9.71 2.15
CA ALA A 41 14.96 -10.64 2.83
C ALA A 41 14.83 -12.08 2.31
N ALA A 42 13.60 -12.54 2.05
CA ALA A 42 13.37 -13.86 1.44
C ALA A 42 13.94 -13.95 0.02
N LEU A 43 13.74 -12.93 -0.83
CA LEU A 43 14.29 -12.90 -2.19
C LEU A 43 15.83 -12.90 -2.23
N ALA A 44 16.47 -12.37 -1.17
CA ALA A 44 17.92 -12.41 -1.04
C ALA A 44 18.47 -13.79 -0.62
N GLU A 45 17.61 -14.73 -0.22
CA GLU A 45 18.06 -16.08 0.15
C GLU A 45 18.47 -16.89 -1.08
N ARG A 46 19.57 -17.64 -0.92
CA ARG A 46 20.06 -18.53 -1.96
C ARG A 46 19.32 -19.86 -1.89
N ALA A 47 18.53 -20.15 -2.92
CA ALA A 47 17.93 -21.46 -3.09
C ALA A 47 18.98 -22.54 -3.38
N ALA A 48 18.74 -23.76 -2.90
CA ALA A 48 19.57 -24.91 -3.24
C ALA A 48 19.51 -25.21 -4.75
N ALA A 49 20.65 -25.53 -5.35
CA ALA A 49 20.76 -25.85 -6.78
C ALA A 49 20.40 -27.33 -7.05
N THR A 50 19.21 -27.75 -6.63
CA THR A 50 18.68 -29.09 -6.90
C THR A 50 17.61 -28.97 -7.99
N PRO A 51 17.73 -29.71 -9.11
CA PRO A 51 16.68 -29.72 -10.13
C PRO A 51 15.38 -30.29 -9.53
N PRO A 52 14.24 -29.57 -9.64
CA PRO A 52 12.99 -30.04 -9.09
C PRO A 52 12.45 -31.24 -9.88
N GLY A 53 11.80 -32.17 -9.18
CA GLY A 53 11.01 -33.22 -9.83
C GLY A 53 9.77 -32.64 -10.53
N PRO A 54 9.08 -33.41 -11.40
CA PRO A 54 7.94 -32.90 -12.16
C PRO A 54 6.77 -32.40 -11.28
N ALA A 55 6.49 -33.07 -10.16
CA ALA A 55 5.47 -32.62 -9.21
C ALA A 55 5.85 -31.30 -8.51
N GLU A 56 7.12 -31.18 -8.10
CA GLU A 56 7.65 -29.96 -7.46
C GLU A 56 7.68 -28.79 -8.46
N ALA A 57 8.04 -29.04 -9.73
CA ALA A 57 8.01 -28.04 -10.78
C ALA A 57 6.58 -27.51 -11.04
N ALA A 58 5.58 -28.40 -11.03
CA ALA A 58 4.18 -27.99 -11.15
C ALA A 58 3.71 -27.15 -9.95
N GLU A 59 4.13 -27.49 -8.74
CA GLU A 59 3.84 -26.72 -7.53
C GLU A 59 4.52 -25.33 -7.59
N LEU A 60 5.80 -25.27 -7.95
CA LEU A 60 6.54 -24.02 -8.14
C LEU A 60 5.85 -23.10 -9.16
N ALA A 61 5.35 -23.65 -10.27
CA ALA A 61 4.60 -22.88 -11.26
C ALA A 61 3.27 -22.35 -10.70
N GLY A 62 2.59 -23.12 -9.86
CA GLY A 62 1.38 -22.68 -9.14
C GLY A 62 1.67 -21.54 -8.16
N LEU A 63 2.75 -21.68 -7.38
CA LEU A 63 3.21 -20.66 -6.43
C LEU A 63 3.65 -19.38 -7.15
N GLY A 64 4.33 -19.50 -8.31
CA GLY A 64 4.70 -18.36 -9.14
C GLY A 64 3.49 -17.53 -9.57
N ARG A 65 2.45 -18.18 -10.12
CA ARG A 65 1.19 -17.51 -10.47
C ARG A 65 0.52 -16.86 -9.26
N ALA A 66 0.50 -17.53 -8.11
CA ALA A 66 -0.08 -16.98 -6.89
C ALA A 66 0.66 -15.71 -6.40
N ILE A 67 1.99 -15.68 -6.53
CA ILE A 67 2.83 -14.52 -6.23
C ILE A 67 2.51 -13.36 -7.18
N GLU A 68 2.46 -13.63 -8.49
CA GLU A 68 2.13 -12.62 -9.51
C GLU A 68 0.72 -12.01 -9.28
N ASP A 69 -0.26 -12.85 -8.95
CA ASP A 69 -1.63 -12.41 -8.65
C ASP A 69 -1.69 -11.55 -7.38
N ALA A 70 -0.94 -11.92 -6.35
CA ALA A 70 -0.85 -11.14 -5.12
C ALA A 70 -0.13 -9.80 -5.34
N ASP A 71 0.90 -9.76 -6.17
CA ASP A 71 1.60 -8.52 -6.53
C ASP A 71 0.68 -7.57 -7.32
N ARG A 72 -0.10 -8.09 -8.28
CA ARG A 72 -1.11 -7.29 -8.99
C ARG A 72 -2.15 -6.68 -8.04
N ARG A 73 -2.67 -7.47 -7.08
CA ARG A 73 -3.64 -6.98 -6.07
C ARG A 73 -3.05 -5.95 -5.11
N THR A 74 -1.82 -6.18 -4.66
CA THR A 74 -1.09 -5.24 -3.80
C THR A 74 -0.96 -3.90 -4.51
N ARG A 75 -0.48 -3.90 -5.75
CA ARG A 75 -0.31 -2.70 -6.56
C ARG A 75 -1.63 -1.94 -6.73
N ALA A 76 -2.69 -2.63 -7.14
CA ALA A 76 -4.00 -2.01 -7.33
C ALA A 76 -4.52 -1.36 -6.04
N SER A 77 -4.31 -2.02 -4.89
CA SER A 77 -4.72 -1.50 -3.58
C SER A 77 -3.93 -0.25 -3.19
N LEU A 78 -2.61 -0.26 -3.36
CA LEU A 78 -1.77 0.91 -3.07
C LEU A 78 -2.07 2.10 -4.01
N GLU A 79 -2.34 1.83 -5.30
CA GLU A 79 -2.78 2.86 -6.24
C GLU A 79 -4.11 3.50 -5.80
N ALA A 80 -5.05 2.70 -5.31
CA ALA A 80 -6.32 3.18 -4.76
C ALA A 80 -6.11 4.02 -3.48
N VAL A 81 -5.24 3.59 -2.57
CA VAL A 81 -4.89 4.37 -1.36
C VAL A 81 -4.30 5.73 -1.73
N VAL A 82 -3.34 5.77 -2.67
CA VAL A 82 -2.74 7.04 -3.14
C VAL A 82 -3.79 7.95 -3.79
N ALA A 83 -4.70 7.39 -4.58
CA ALA A 83 -5.78 8.16 -5.18
C ALA A 83 -6.71 8.76 -4.11
N ASN A 84 -7.06 7.98 -3.07
CA ASN A 84 -7.88 8.48 -1.96
C ASN A 84 -7.19 9.62 -1.21
N LEU A 85 -5.92 9.44 -0.83
CA LEU A 85 -5.13 10.46 -0.13
C LEU A 85 -5.02 11.76 -0.93
N ARG A 86 -4.82 11.67 -2.25
CA ARG A 86 -4.83 12.86 -3.13
C ARG A 86 -6.19 13.57 -3.11
N GLY A 87 -7.28 12.80 -3.13
CA GLY A 87 -8.64 13.36 -3.03
C GLY A 87 -8.92 14.03 -1.68
N GLU A 88 -8.41 13.47 -0.58
CA GLU A 88 -8.50 14.07 0.76
C GLU A 88 -7.70 15.36 0.86
N LEU A 89 -6.45 15.37 0.39
CA LEU A 89 -5.62 16.58 0.35
C LEU A 89 -6.24 17.69 -0.50
N ALA A 90 -6.85 17.35 -1.64
CA ALA A 90 -7.56 18.31 -2.47
C ALA A 90 -8.76 18.95 -1.73
N ARG A 91 -9.53 18.13 -0.99
CA ARG A 91 -10.65 18.61 -0.16
C ARG A 91 -10.18 19.53 0.96
N LEU A 92 -9.12 19.15 1.68
CA LEU A 92 -8.51 19.99 2.71
C LEU A 92 -8.01 21.31 2.14
N GLY A 93 -7.34 21.29 0.99
CA GLY A 93 -6.87 22.49 0.31
C GLY A 93 -7.99 23.41 -0.18
N LEU A 94 -9.15 22.86 -0.55
CA LEU A 94 -10.35 23.63 -0.88
C LEU A 94 -10.94 24.28 0.38
N GLY A 95 -11.06 23.51 1.47
CA GLY A 95 -11.55 24.01 2.75
C GLY A 95 -10.67 25.13 3.31
N ALA A 96 -9.35 24.98 3.24
CA ALA A 96 -8.40 26.01 3.67
C ALA A 96 -8.53 27.30 2.84
N ARG A 97 -8.76 27.20 1.53
CA ARG A 97 -9.01 28.36 0.66
C ARG A 97 -10.34 29.04 0.98
N ALA A 98 -11.41 28.27 1.18
CA ALA A 98 -12.71 28.81 1.56
C ALA A 98 -12.65 29.53 2.92
N ALA A 99 -11.98 28.92 3.91
CA ALA A 99 -11.78 29.54 5.22
C ALA A 99 -10.99 30.85 5.14
N ARG A 100 -9.90 30.89 4.34
CA ARG A 100 -9.16 32.14 4.11
C ARG A 100 -10.02 33.21 3.43
N ALA A 101 -10.80 32.85 2.43
CA ALA A 101 -11.67 33.80 1.75
C ALA A 101 -12.73 34.38 2.69
N TYR A 102 -13.32 33.54 3.55
CA TYR A 102 -14.29 33.97 4.55
C TYR A 102 -13.66 34.89 5.61
N LEU A 103 -12.48 34.52 6.15
CA LEU A 103 -11.77 35.33 7.15
C LEU A 103 -11.20 36.63 6.57
N ALA A 104 -10.79 36.64 5.30
CA ALA A 104 -10.32 37.85 4.61
C ALA A 104 -11.47 38.78 4.20
N ALA A 105 -12.70 38.24 4.09
CA ALA A 105 -13.90 38.99 3.78
C ALA A 105 -14.55 39.66 5.01
N ASP A 106 -13.90 39.60 6.19
CA ASP A 106 -14.29 40.40 7.35
C ASP A 106 -13.36 41.62 7.55
N PRO A 107 -13.48 42.69 6.73
CA PRO A 107 -13.32 44.01 7.27
C PRO A 107 -14.59 44.29 8.06
N VAL A 108 -14.46 44.38 9.39
CA VAL A 108 -15.37 45.18 10.20
C VAL A 108 -15.50 46.52 9.49
N ALA A 109 -16.59 46.73 8.75
CA ALA A 109 -16.92 48.04 8.24
C ALA A 109 -17.22 48.88 9.48
N PRO A 110 -16.37 49.85 9.85
CA PRO A 110 -16.71 50.75 10.93
C PRO A 110 -17.79 51.66 10.37
N GLY A 111 -19.07 51.42 10.67
CA GLY A 111 -20.08 52.41 10.30
C GLY A 111 -21.55 52.04 10.23
N TRP A 112 -22.02 50.88 10.70
CA TRP A 112 -23.47 50.62 10.79
C TRP A 112 -23.90 50.30 12.22
N ILE A 113 -23.72 51.29 13.11
CA ILE A 113 -24.63 51.43 14.25
C ILE A 113 -25.80 52.28 13.72
N ASP A 114 -26.90 51.62 13.36
CA ASP A 114 -28.20 52.28 13.17
C ASP A 114 -28.64 52.80 14.55
N ARG A 115 -28.33 54.08 14.84
CA ARG A 115 -28.99 54.81 15.93
C ARG A 115 -30.34 55.27 15.41
N ARG A 116 -31.38 54.48 15.67
CA ARG A 116 -32.75 54.97 15.61
C ARG A 116 -33.10 55.57 16.96
N ASP A 117 -33.18 56.89 16.96
CA ASP A 117 -34.03 57.66 17.86
C ASP A 117 -35.51 57.32 17.62
#